data_AF-A0A3A0ERV8-F1
#
_entry.id   AF-A0A3A0ERV8-F1
#
_cell.length_a   1.000
_cell.length_b   1.000
_cell.length_c   1.000
_cell.angle_alpha   90.00
_cell.angle_beta   90.00
_cell.angle_gamma   90.00
#
_symmetry.space_group_name_H-M   'P 1'
#
loop_
_entity.id
_entity.type
_entity.pdbx_description
1 polymer ?
#
loop_
_entity_poly.entity_id
_entity_poly.type
_entity_poly.pdbx_seq_one_letter_code
_entity_poly.pdbx_strand_id
1 'polypeptide(L)'
;MAYATTRASSDEQRLTLKTAFRLLLRQVGKLDYIAGAVTRLTPGSMSKAGNPQEDYYPPLDAILDLEIAAGRPVVTEALARLQGYRLEVMADAGEVDLMQESTAATAKLGAWAGAVMAAMADGSLTHAERVSLRTQARDIIDQWQSLHDRLARVATGGGI
;
A
#
# COMPACT_ATOMS: atom_id res chain seq x y z
N MET A 1 -27.44 -14.22 28.82
CA MET A 1 -26.07 -13.94 29.30
C MET A 1 -25.30 -13.36 28.11
N ALA A 2 -25.17 -12.04 28.04
CA ALA A 2 -24.53 -11.37 26.90
C ALA A 2 -23.02 -11.49 27.05
N TYR A 3 -22.36 -12.18 26.11
CA TYR A 3 -20.90 -12.14 26.02
C TYR A 3 -20.53 -10.71 25.66
N ALA A 4 -19.81 -10.03 26.56
CA ALA A 4 -19.12 -8.79 26.21
C ALA A 4 -18.01 -9.18 25.23
N THR A 5 -18.29 -9.04 23.93
CA THR A 5 -17.35 -9.37 22.86
C THR A 5 -16.22 -8.35 22.88
N THR A 6 -15.14 -8.65 23.59
CA THR A 6 -13.91 -7.86 23.51
C THR A 6 -13.35 -8.02 22.11
N ARG A 7 -13.51 -6.98 21.27
CA ARG A 7 -12.98 -6.96 19.90
C ARG A 7 -11.46 -6.82 19.94
N ALA A 8 -10.77 -7.50 19.02
CA ALA A 8 -9.31 -7.44 18.91
C ALA A 8 -8.78 -6.05 18.49
N SER A 9 -9.57 -5.26 17.76
CA SER A 9 -9.18 -3.91 17.34
C SER A 9 -9.51 -2.87 18.41
N SER A 10 -8.73 -1.78 18.50
CA SER A 10 -9.03 -0.63 19.34
C SER A 10 -10.08 0.31 18.71
N ASP A 11 -10.63 1.22 19.51
CA ASP A 11 -11.52 2.28 19.00
C ASP A 11 -10.80 3.23 18.04
N GLU A 12 -9.54 3.56 18.32
CA GLU A 12 -8.71 4.40 17.46
C GLU A 12 -8.49 3.77 16.08
N GLN A 13 -8.24 2.46 16.04
CA GLN A 13 -8.12 1.71 14.78
C GLN A 13 -9.43 1.76 13.98
N ARG A 14 -10.58 1.60 14.65
CA ARG A 14 -11.91 1.71 14.00
C ARG A 14 -12.19 3.12 13.49
N LEU A 15 -11.84 4.15 14.26
CA LEU A 15 -11.97 5.55 13.87
C LEU A 15 -11.08 5.89 12.66
N THR A 16 -9.88 5.31 12.60
CA THR A 16 -8.96 5.44 11.47
C THR A 16 -9.60 4.91 10.18
N LEU A 17 -10.24 3.73 10.24
CA LEU A 17 -10.95 3.17 9.08
C LEU A 17 -12.14 4.01 8.63
N LYS A 18 -12.94 4.53 9.58
CA LYS A 18 -14.06 5.44 9.26
C LYS A 18 -13.56 6.75 8.62
N THR A 19 -12.43 7.25 9.09
CA THR A 19 -11.78 8.44 8.52
C THR A 19 -11.28 8.17 7.12
N ALA A 20 -10.61 7.03 6.89
CA ALA A 20 -10.15 6.61 5.56
C ALA A 20 -11.32 6.48 4.57
N PHE A 21 -12.43 5.88 4.99
CA PHE A 21 -13.64 5.78 4.16
C PHE A 21 -14.22 7.15 3.81
N ARG A 22 -14.29 8.10 4.76
CA ARG A 22 -14.72 9.48 4.46
C ARG A 22 -13.80 10.18 3.46
N LEU A 23 -12.49 9.97 3.57
CA LEU A 23 -11.52 10.52 2.61
C LEU A 23 -11.73 9.93 1.21
N LEU A 24 -11.98 8.62 1.14
CA LEU A 24 -12.29 7.93 -0.11
C LEU A 24 -13.55 8.50 -0.77
N LEU A 25 -14.66 8.67 -0.02
CA LEU A 25 -15.88 9.29 -0.55
C LEU A 25 -15.63 10.69 -1.11
N ARG A 26 -14.86 11.53 -0.39
CA ARG A 26 -14.50 12.89 -0.82
C ARG A 26 -13.68 12.89 -2.10
N GLN A 27 -12.83 11.90 -2.30
CA GLN A 27 -12.01 11.78 -3.49
C GLN A 27 -12.81 11.35 -4.72
N VAL A 28 -13.76 10.42 -4.55
CA VAL A 28 -14.62 9.98 -5.66
C VAL A 28 -15.61 11.09 -6.06
N GLY A 29 -16.17 11.82 -5.08
CA GLY A 29 -16.93 13.04 -5.33
C GLY A 29 -18.31 13.05 -4.68
N LYS A 30 -19.34 13.49 -5.43
CA LYS A 30 -20.69 13.72 -4.90
C LYS A 30 -21.38 12.39 -4.56
N LEU A 31 -22.07 12.35 -3.41
CA LEU A 31 -22.75 11.14 -2.93
C LEU A 31 -23.83 10.63 -3.90
N ASP A 32 -24.57 11.52 -4.56
CA ASP A 32 -25.61 11.10 -5.52
C ASP A 32 -25.01 10.39 -6.74
N TYR A 33 -23.83 10.83 -7.20
CA TYR A 33 -23.09 10.15 -8.26
C TYR A 33 -22.60 8.77 -7.80
N ILE A 34 -22.03 8.70 -6.60
CA ILE A 34 -21.52 7.45 -6.03
C ILE A 34 -22.66 6.41 -5.90
N ALA A 35 -23.82 6.84 -5.42
CA ALA A 35 -24.99 5.98 -5.26
C ALA A 35 -25.61 5.53 -6.59
N GLY A 36 -25.53 6.35 -7.63
CA GLY A 36 -26.14 6.07 -8.93
C GLY A 36 -25.26 5.28 -9.90
N ALA A 37 -23.93 5.38 -9.76
CA ALA A 37 -23.01 4.90 -10.80
C ALA A 37 -21.79 4.12 -10.28
N VAL A 38 -21.45 4.19 -8.99
CA VAL A 38 -20.20 3.61 -8.48
C VAL A 38 -20.46 2.42 -7.57
N THR A 39 -21.38 2.56 -6.62
CA THR A 39 -21.64 1.51 -5.60
C THR A 39 -23.13 1.29 -5.41
N ARG A 40 -23.48 0.18 -4.76
CA ARG A 40 -24.86 -0.07 -4.29
C ARG A 40 -25.27 0.72 -3.05
N LEU A 41 -24.39 1.55 -2.47
CA LEU A 41 -24.69 2.26 -1.23
C LEU A 41 -25.61 3.45 -1.48
N THR A 42 -26.61 3.62 -0.60
CA THR A 42 -27.41 4.85 -0.57
C THR A 42 -26.63 6.00 0.09
N PRO A 43 -26.98 7.27 -0.17
CA PRO A 43 -26.39 8.42 0.54
C PRO A 43 -26.50 8.30 2.06
N GLY A 44 -27.61 7.76 2.57
CA GLY A 44 -27.80 7.50 4.00
C GLY A 44 -26.83 6.45 4.54
N SER A 45 -26.63 5.34 3.82
CA SER A 45 -25.66 4.31 4.19
C SER A 45 -24.23 4.85 4.17
N MET A 46 -23.84 5.64 3.17
CA MET A 46 -22.53 6.28 3.10
C MET A 46 -22.29 7.23 4.27
N SER A 47 -23.28 8.06 4.61
CA SER A 47 -23.21 8.99 5.75
C SER A 47 -23.00 8.23 7.07
N LYS A 48 -23.78 7.16 7.30
CA LYS A 48 -23.63 6.29 8.48
C LYS A 48 -22.27 5.62 8.52
N ALA A 49 -21.78 5.10 7.39
CA ALA A 49 -20.50 4.40 7.31
C ALA A 49 -19.33 5.31 7.70
N GLY A 50 -19.38 6.58 7.29
CA GLY A 50 -18.39 7.58 7.66
C GLY A 50 -18.55 8.19 9.06
N ASN A 51 -19.66 7.96 9.77
CA ASN A 51 -19.91 8.59 11.07
C ASN A 51 -19.17 7.83 12.21
N PRO A 52 -18.30 8.49 13.00
CA PRO A 52 -17.57 7.84 14.10
C PRO A 52 -18.46 7.26 15.20
N GLN A 53 -19.69 7.76 15.37
CA GLN A 53 -20.62 7.31 16.41
C GLN A 53 -21.52 6.15 15.97
N GLU A 54 -21.53 5.81 14.68
CA GLU A 54 -22.38 4.75 14.15
C GLU A 54 -21.61 3.43 14.10
N ASP A 55 -22.17 2.36 14.68
CA ASP A 55 -21.63 1.00 14.54
C ASP A 55 -22.05 0.36 13.20
N TYR A 56 -21.85 1.12 12.12
CA TYR A 56 -22.07 0.70 10.75
C TYR A 56 -20.78 0.95 9.96
N TYR A 57 -20.34 -0.07 9.24
CA TYR A 57 -19.13 -0.04 8.42
C TYR A 57 -19.50 -0.29 6.95
N PRO A 58 -18.77 0.32 6.01
CA PRO A 58 -19.02 0.07 4.59
C PRO A 58 -18.72 -1.40 4.26
N PRO A 59 -19.54 -2.04 3.42
CA PRO A 59 -19.29 -3.40 2.98
C PRO A 59 -18.07 -3.44 2.03
N LEU A 60 -17.38 -4.57 2.00
CA LEU A 60 -16.09 -4.72 1.31
C LEU A 60 -16.19 -4.48 -0.20
N ASP A 61 -17.29 -4.90 -0.82
CA ASP A 61 -17.57 -4.67 -2.24
C ASP A 61 -17.66 -3.16 -2.54
N ALA A 62 -18.36 -2.39 -1.71
CA ALA A 62 -18.45 -0.95 -1.89
C ALA A 62 -17.11 -0.23 -1.67
N ILE A 63 -16.26 -0.74 -0.77
CA ILE A 63 -14.89 -0.21 -0.63
C ILE A 63 -14.11 -0.44 -1.93
N LEU A 64 -14.15 -1.66 -2.47
CA LEU A 64 -13.46 -2.01 -3.70
C LEU A 64 -13.89 -1.13 -4.87
N ASP A 65 -15.20 -1.00 -5.09
CA ASP A 65 -15.78 -0.17 -6.17
C ASP A 65 -15.30 1.30 -6.06
N LEU A 66 -15.31 1.85 -4.85
CA LEU A 66 -14.85 3.22 -4.58
C LEU A 66 -13.35 3.38 -4.79
N GLU A 67 -12.54 2.42 -4.35
CA GLU A 67 -11.08 2.47 -4.51
C GLU A 67 -10.66 2.37 -5.98
N ILE A 68 -11.36 1.53 -6.77
CA ILE A 68 -11.21 1.46 -8.23
C ILE A 68 -11.59 2.81 -8.86
N ALA A 69 -12.75 3.36 -8.53
CA ALA A 69 -13.20 4.65 -9.05
C ALA A 69 -12.27 5.82 -8.64
N ALA A 70 -11.66 5.74 -7.45
CA ALA A 70 -10.69 6.71 -6.95
C ALA A 70 -9.29 6.53 -7.56
N GLY A 71 -9.02 5.40 -8.23
CA GLY A 71 -7.71 5.03 -8.76
C GLY A 71 -6.64 4.75 -7.69
N ARG A 72 -7.03 4.57 -6.41
CA ARG A 72 -6.09 4.23 -5.33
C ARG A 72 -6.77 3.54 -4.12
N PRO A 73 -6.04 2.64 -3.43
CA PRO A 73 -6.58 1.81 -2.34
C PRO A 73 -6.54 2.50 -0.94
N VAL A 74 -7.33 3.55 -0.72
CA VAL A 74 -7.26 4.38 0.51
C VAL A 74 -7.57 3.62 1.82
N VAL A 75 -8.67 2.87 1.85
CA VAL A 75 -9.12 2.10 3.02
C VAL A 75 -8.28 0.84 3.18
N THR A 76 -7.93 0.18 2.06
CA THR A 76 -7.09 -1.02 2.05
C THR A 76 -5.67 -0.71 2.54
N GLU A 77 -5.09 0.43 2.15
CA GLU A 77 -3.80 0.91 2.67
C GLU A 77 -3.89 1.19 4.18
N ALA A 78 -4.99 1.80 4.65
CA ALA A 78 -5.20 2.01 6.08
C ALA A 78 -5.29 0.67 6.85
N LEU A 79 -6.01 -0.32 6.32
CA LEU A 79 -6.10 -1.67 6.90
C LEU A 79 -4.72 -2.34 7.00
N ALA A 80 -3.90 -2.25 5.94
CA ALA A 80 -2.55 -2.79 5.95
C ALA A 80 -1.69 -2.11 7.04
N ARG A 81 -1.70 -0.77 7.09
CA ARG A 81 -0.93 0.02 8.06
C ARG A 81 -1.30 -0.29 9.52
N LEU A 82 -2.59 -0.42 9.82
CA LEU A 82 -3.07 -0.75 11.17
C LEU A 82 -2.59 -2.12 11.67
N GLN A 83 -2.18 -2.99 10.75
CA GLN A 83 -1.65 -4.33 11.03
C GLN A 83 -0.11 -4.40 10.93
N GLY A 84 0.57 -3.27 10.69
CA GLY A 84 2.02 -3.23 10.51
C GLY A 84 2.51 -3.67 9.13
N TYR A 85 1.62 -3.81 8.16
CA TYR A 85 1.96 -4.10 6.77
C TYR A 85 2.00 -2.83 5.92
N ARG A 86 2.71 -2.92 4.80
CA ARG A 86 2.66 -1.92 3.72
C ARG A 86 1.97 -2.53 2.51
N LEU A 87 1.18 -1.71 1.81
CA LEU A 87 0.56 -2.11 0.56
C LEU A 87 1.51 -1.74 -0.58
N GLU A 88 1.76 -2.68 -1.48
CA GLU A 88 2.59 -2.47 -2.67
C GLU A 88 1.73 -2.60 -3.93
N VAL A 89 1.98 -1.72 -4.90
CA VAL A 89 1.32 -1.81 -6.22
C VAL A 89 1.87 -3.03 -6.92
N MET A 90 0.98 -3.88 -7.39
CA MET A 90 1.37 -4.96 -8.28
C MET A 90 1.93 -4.34 -9.57
N ALA A 91 3.24 -4.50 -9.82
CA ALA A 91 3.87 -4.10 -11.09
C ALA A 91 3.08 -4.64 -12.28
N ASP A 92 2.91 -3.86 -13.35
CA ASP A 92 2.15 -4.28 -14.52
C ASP A 92 2.76 -5.56 -15.14
N ALA A 93 1.94 -6.45 -15.67
CA ALA A 93 2.39 -7.73 -16.27
C ALA A 93 3.01 -7.54 -17.67
N GLY A 94 3.68 -6.41 -17.91
CA GLY A 94 4.45 -6.20 -19.13
C GLY A 94 5.63 -7.16 -19.20
N GLU A 95 6.07 -7.48 -20.42
CA GLU A 95 7.27 -8.28 -20.67
C GLU A 95 8.42 -7.79 -19.78
N VAL A 96 8.99 -8.73 -19.03
CA VAL A 96 10.14 -8.47 -18.15
C VAL A 96 11.40 -8.75 -18.95
N ASP A 97 12.14 -7.71 -19.33
CA ASP A 97 13.52 -7.90 -19.78
C ASP A 97 14.38 -8.21 -18.56
N LEU A 98 14.43 -9.51 -18.21
CA LEU A 98 15.18 -10.01 -17.06
C LEU A 98 16.67 -9.67 -17.14
N MET A 99 17.24 -9.59 -18.34
CA MET A 99 18.64 -9.25 -18.52
C MET A 99 18.88 -7.79 -18.17
N GLN A 100 18.04 -6.89 -18.69
CA GLN A 100 18.13 -5.46 -18.40
C GLN A 100 17.90 -5.18 -16.90
N GLU A 101 16.90 -5.81 -16.30
CA GLU A 101 16.54 -5.57 -14.90
C GLU A 101 17.55 -6.16 -13.91
N SER A 102 18.03 -7.38 -14.15
CA SER A 102 19.10 -7.97 -13.34
C SER A 102 20.39 -7.13 -13.44
N THR A 103 20.76 -6.70 -14.65
CA THR A 103 21.92 -5.81 -14.86
C THR A 103 21.77 -4.50 -14.08
N ALA A 104 20.59 -3.87 -14.14
CA ALA A 104 20.32 -2.62 -13.42
C ALA A 104 20.38 -2.81 -11.89
N ALA A 105 19.82 -3.91 -11.38
CA ALA A 105 19.84 -4.24 -9.96
C ALA A 105 21.27 -4.50 -9.45
N THR A 106 22.07 -5.27 -10.21
CA THR A 106 23.48 -5.52 -9.91
C THR A 106 24.30 -4.23 -9.95
N ALA A 107 24.06 -3.34 -10.92
CA ALA A 107 24.76 -2.06 -11.01
C ALA A 107 24.49 -1.17 -9.78
N LYS A 108 23.25 -1.09 -9.31
CA LYS A 108 22.92 -0.34 -8.08
C LYS A 108 23.55 -0.95 -6.84
N LEU A 109 23.55 -2.27 -6.71
CA LEU A 109 24.22 -2.95 -5.61
C LEU A 109 25.73 -2.66 -5.61
N GLY A 110 26.37 -2.68 -6.79
CA GLY A 110 27.78 -2.31 -6.95
C GLY A 110 28.06 -0.86 -6.57
N ALA A 111 27.21 0.08 -6.99
CA ALA A 111 27.33 1.49 -6.62
C ALA A 111 27.19 1.70 -5.10
N TRP A 112 26.22 1.03 -4.48
CA TRP A 112 26.03 1.09 -3.03
C TRP A 112 27.22 0.49 -2.27
N ALA A 113 27.74 -0.66 -2.70
CA ALA A 113 28.94 -1.25 -2.11
C ALA A 113 30.15 -0.31 -2.23
N GLY A 114 30.31 0.37 -3.37
CA GLY A 114 31.31 1.43 -3.55
C GLY A 114 31.12 2.59 -2.58
N ALA A 115 29.89 3.06 -2.38
CA ALA A 115 29.58 4.12 -1.44
C ALA A 115 29.86 3.72 0.02
N VAL A 116 29.58 2.47 0.40
CA VAL A 116 29.92 1.93 1.74
C VAL A 116 31.44 1.93 1.94
N MET A 117 32.20 1.43 0.95
CA MET A 117 33.67 1.42 1.04
C MET A 117 34.25 2.82 1.15
N ALA A 118 33.72 3.78 0.38
CA ALA A 118 34.15 5.18 0.45
C ALA A 118 33.83 5.83 1.80
N ALA A 119 32.61 5.64 2.31
CA ALA A 119 32.18 6.20 3.60
C ALA A 119 32.86 5.54 4.81
N MET A 120 33.47 4.36 4.63
CA MET A 120 34.25 3.68 5.67
C MET A 120 35.75 3.99 5.59
N ALA A 121 36.21 4.73 4.58
CA ALA A 121 37.64 4.95 4.33
C ALA A 121 38.33 5.75 5.45
N ASP A 122 37.60 6.63 6.14
CA ASP A 122 38.09 7.39 7.29
C ASP A 122 37.86 6.68 8.65
N GLY A 123 37.30 5.47 8.61
CA GLY A 123 37.01 4.64 9.78
C GLY A 123 35.74 5.01 10.54
N SER A 124 34.94 5.99 10.09
CA SER A 124 33.72 6.39 10.79
C SER A 124 32.58 6.85 9.88
N LEU A 125 31.40 6.26 10.07
CA LEU A 125 30.19 6.67 9.34
C LEU A 125 29.52 7.89 9.98
N THR A 126 29.50 9.01 9.25
CA THR A 126 28.74 10.20 9.65
C THR A 126 27.23 9.91 9.68
N HIS A 127 26.46 10.79 10.32
CA HIS A 127 25.00 10.67 10.31
C HIS A 127 24.43 10.81 8.89
N ALA A 128 24.95 11.76 8.10
CA ALA A 128 24.51 12.01 6.74
C ALA A 128 24.75 10.80 5.83
N GLU A 129 25.92 10.15 5.94
CA GLU A 129 26.22 8.93 5.18
C GLU A 129 25.33 7.77 5.58
N ARG A 130 25.05 7.58 6.88
CA ARG A 130 24.10 6.56 7.34
C ARG A 130 22.71 6.75 6.75
N VAL A 131 22.21 7.99 6.73
CA VAL A 131 20.92 8.31 6.12
C VAL A 131 20.95 8.01 4.61
N SER A 132 21.98 8.47 3.90
CA SER A 132 22.15 8.26 2.46
C SER A 132 22.24 6.78 2.09
N LEU A 133 23.11 6.01 2.76
CA LEU A 133 23.31 4.59 2.52
C LEU A 133 22.04 3.79 2.84
N ARG A 134 21.29 4.17 3.88
CA ARG A 134 20.00 3.54 4.21
C ARG A 134 18.97 3.79 3.11
N THR A 135 18.87 5.02 2.59
CA THR A 135 17.96 5.34 1.49
C THR A 135 18.32 4.55 0.23
N GLN A 136 19.60 4.51 -0.14
CA GLN A 136 20.06 3.72 -1.30
C GLN A 136 19.80 2.22 -1.12
N ALA A 137 20.04 1.67 0.08
CA ALA A 137 19.74 0.27 0.39
C ALA A 137 18.23 -0.02 0.26
N ARG A 138 17.38 0.93 0.66
CA ARG A 138 15.92 0.80 0.50
C ARG A 138 15.51 0.75 -0.97
N ASP A 139 16.07 1.61 -1.80
CA ASP A 139 15.79 1.62 -3.24
C ASP A 139 16.21 0.31 -3.93
N ILE A 140 17.31 -0.29 -3.48
CA ILE A 140 17.76 -1.61 -3.95
C ILE A 140 16.77 -2.70 -3.55
N ILE A 141 16.34 -2.71 -2.27
CA ILE A 141 15.35 -3.68 -1.77
C ILE A 141 14.06 -3.59 -2.59
N ASP A 142 13.53 -2.38 -2.79
CA ASP A 142 12.27 -2.16 -3.49
C ASP A 142 12.38 -2.62 -4.97
N GLN A 143 13.53 -2.42 -5.61
CA GLN A 143 13.77 -2.93 -6.97
C GLN A 143 13.83 -4.47 -7.01
N TRP A 144 14.53 -5.11 -6.07
CA TRP A 144 14.61 -6.57 -6.02
C TRP A 144 13.26 -7.22 -5.69
N GLN A 145 12.46 -6.59 -4.83
CA GLN A 145 11.09 -7.05 -4.54
C GLN A 145 10.20 -6.96 -5.77
N SER A 146 10.27 -5.86 -6.53
CA SER A 146 9.56 -5.71 -7.80
C SER A 146 9.94 -6.81 -8.81
N LEU A 147 11.25 -7.08 -8.98
CA LEU A 147 11.72 -8.16 -9.86
C LEU A 147 11.24 -9.55 -9.39
N HIS A 148 11.29 -9.81 -8.09
CA HIS A 148 10.79 -11.05 -7.49
C HIS A 148 9.30 -11.25 -7.78
N ASP A 149 8.47 -10.23 -7.53
CA ASP A 149 7.02 -10.31 -7.72
C ASP A 149 6.64 -10.50 -9.19
N ARG A 150 7.40 -9.89 -10.11
CA ARG A 150 7.20 -10.07 -11.56
C ARG A 150 7.58 -11.48 -12.00
N LEU A 151 8.70 -12.01 -11.52
CA LEU A 151 9.11 -13.40 -11.76
C LEU A 151 8.10 -14.42 -11.21
N ALA A 152 7.59 -14.20 -9.99
CA ALA A 152 6.58 -15.05 -9.37
C ALA A 152 5.27 -15.09 -10.18
N ARG A 153 4.93 -14.01 -10.88
CA ARG A 153 3.77 -13.97 -11.77
C ARG A 153 3.98 -14.70 -13.08
N VAL A 154 5.15 -14.56 -13.71
CA VAL A 154 5.50 -15.37 -14.91
C VAL A 154 5.52 -16.87 -14.57
N ALA A 155 5.93 -17.24 -13.36
CA ALA A 155 5.90 -18.63 -12.91
C ALA A 155 4.47 -19.18 -12.70
N THR A 156 3.49 -18.32 -12.42
CA THR A 156 2.09 -18.72 -12.17
C THR A 156 1.17 -18.55 -13.39
N GLY A 157 1.51 -17.66 -14.34
CA GLY A 157 0.90 -17.55 -15.66
C GLY A 157 1.79 -18.21 -16.71
N GLY A 158 1.52 -19.48 -17.03
CA GLY A 158 2.45 -20.33 -17.78
C GLY A 158 2.96 -19.76 -19.11
N GLY A 159 4.27 -19.94 -19.32
CA GLY A 159 4.93 -20.06 -20.61
C GLY A 159 5.45 -18.76 -21.23
N ILE A 160 6.77 -18.70 -21.36
CA ILE A 160 7.44 -18.08 -22.52
C ILE A 160 7.00 -18.80 -23.80
#